data_AF-A0A937UD58-F1
#
_entry.id   AF-A0A937UD58-F1
#
_cell.length_a   1.000
_cell.length_b   1.000
_cell.length_c   1.000
_cell.angle_alpha   90.00
_cell.angle_beta   90.00
_cell.angle_gamma   90.00
#
_symmetry.space_group_name_H-M   'P 1'
#
loop_
_entity.id
_entity.type
_entity.pdbx_description
1 polymer ?
#
loop_
_entity_poly.entity_id
_entity_poly.type
_entity_poly.pdbx_seq_one_letter_code
_entity_poly.pdbx_strand_id
1 'polypeptide(L)'
;MQTYDRNMIREYVEVAAKAVAAAARSAPHTTGTLDLVINILSQEEIETIQKVVAQMFMQDTERILVYDGMLTIGATLTHSDTHWDCGACGFSTCVELNKAAKAERDRNPSGPKSSGPSCNWKVLDWNISLDYAAAMASQLGLQTRVQDIQGMIALNHGFAGDVDVCTTVPLIAEKRNPLFGGRFDRATKEELKIRRTQAEEAFRRLFPTSMDLDMLDVFVSCFGLKLSPNLSSLIEPDPEAEKE
;
A
#
# COMPACT_ATOMS: atom_id res chain seq x y z
N MET A 1 7.87 -25.42 22.81
CA MET A 1 7.64 -23.95 22.84
C MET A 1 9.02 -23.32 22.72
N GLN A 2 9.36 -22.77 21.55
CA GLN A 2 10.69 -22.19 21.33
C GLN A 2 10.63 -20.74 21.82
N THR A 3 11.01 -20.52 23.08
CA THR A 3 11.11 -19.20 23.69
C THR A 3 12.40 -18.54 23.21
N TYR A 4 12.36 -17.93 22.04
CA TYR A 4 13.43 -17.02 21.62
C TYR A 4 13.35 -15.73 22.42
N ASP A 5 14.49 -15.14 22.77
CA ASP A 5 14.54 -13.82 23.37
C ASP A 5 14.03 -12.78 22.36
N ARG A 6 12.91 -12.12 22.69
CA ARG A 6 12.30 -11.09 21.84
C ARG A 6 13.20 -9.85 21.70
N ASN A 7 14.06 -9.59 22.68
CA ASN A 7 15.01 -8.48 22.60
C ASN A 7 16.08 -8.76 21.53
N MET A 8 16.60 -9.99 21.50
CA MET A 8 17.55 -10.42 20.46
C MET A 8 16.96 -10.31 19.05
N ILE A 9 15.70 -10.71 18.86
CA ILE A 9 15.01 -10.58 17.56
C ILE A 9 14.88 -9.11 17.18
N ARG A 10 14.47 -8.25 18.11
CA ARG A 10 14.32 -6.81 17.87
C ARG A 10 15.65 -6.17 17.45
N GLU A 11 16.72 -6.42 18.19
CA GLU A 11 18.07 -5.92 17.86
C GLU A 11 18.51 -6.38 16.48
N TYR A 12 18.28 -7.66 16.15
CA TYR A 12 18.58 -8.21 14.84
C TYR A 12 17.79 -7.50 13.73
N VAL A 13 16.48 -7.32 13.90
CA VAL A 13 15.62 -6.69 12.89
C VAL A 13 15.98 -5.21 12.69
N GLU A 14 16.37 -4.49 13.74
CA GLU A 14 16.85 -3.11 13.62
C GLU A 14 18.13 -3.01 12.77
N VAL A 15 19.06 -3.95 12.93
CA VAL A 15 20.28 -4.03 12.10
C VAL A 15 19.93 -4.46 10.68
N ALA A 16 19.07 -5.46 10.52
CA ALA A 16 18.65 -5.95 9.22
C ALA A 16 17.88 -4.88 8.42
N ALA A 17 17.03 -4.08 9.06
CA ALA A 17 16.34 -2.97 8.43
C ALA A 17 17.32 -1.96 7.82
N LYS A 18 18.42 -1.65 8.51
CA LYS A 18 19.48 -0.78 7.97
C LYS A 18 20.15 -1.39 6.73
N ALA A 19 20.41 -2.70 6.75
CA ALA A 19 20.97 -3.40 5.60
C ALA A 19 19.99 -3.45 4.41
N VAL A 20 18.71 -3.67 4.67
CA VAL A 20 17.63 -3.64 3.66
C VAL A 20 17.50 -2.24 3.05
N ALA A 21 17.51 -1.19 3.86
CA ALA A 21 17.51 0.20 3.39
C ALA A 21 18.74 0.52 2.51
N ALA A 22 19.92 0.06 2.93
CA ALA A 22 21.15 0.23 2.16
C ALA A 22 21.08 -0.50 0.81
N ALA A 23 20.55 -1.73 0.79
CA ALA A 23 20.36 -2.52 -0.44
C ALA A 23 19.41 -1.81 -1.43
N ALA A 24 18.26 -1.33 -0.94
CA ALA A 24 17.30 -0.57 -1.74
C ALA A 24 17.94 0.69 -2.35
N ARG A 25 18.71 1.44 -1.57
CA ARG A 25 19.44 2.63 -2.04
C ARG A 25 20.51 2.30 -3.09
N SER A 26 21.15 1.14 -2.97
CA SER A 26 22.23 0.71 -3.87
C SER A 26 21.74 0.04 -5.16
N ALA A 27 20.41 -0.05 -5.34
CA ALA A 27 19.84 -0.77 -6.46
C ALA A 27 20.25 -0.14 -7.81
N PRO A 28 20.56 -0.93 -8.85
CA PRO A 28 21.03 -0.43 -10.12
C PRO A 28 19.86 0.13 -10.93
N HIS A 29 19.66 1.44 -10.84
CA HIS A 29 18.63 2.15 -11.58
C HIS A 29 19.00 2.31 -13.06
N THR A 30 18.01 2.19 -13.94
CA THR A 30 18.12 2.39 -15.38
C THR A 30 18.40 3.86 -15.71
N THR A 31 17.70 4.78 -15.05
CA THR A 31 17.85 6.22 -15.29
C THR A 31 19.01 6.81 -14.51
N GLY A 32 19.34 6.24 -13.34
CA GLY A 32 20.37 6.75 -12.43
C GLY A 32 20.01 8.09 -11.76
N THR A 33 18.78 8.58 -11.92
CA THR A 33 18.34 9.89 -11.42
C THR A 33 17.18 9.78 -10.42
N LEU A 34 16.77 8.57 -10.02
CA LEU A 34 15.67 8.39 -9.08
C LEU A 34 16.11 8.69 -7.65
N ASP A 35 15.51 9.72 -7.07
CA ASP A 35 15.65 10.00 -5.63
C ASP A 35 14.65 9.16 -4.83
N LEU A 36 15.20 8.36 -3.92
CA LEU A 36 14.42 7.52 -3.00
C LEU A 36 14.37 8.18 -1.61
N VAL A 37 13.19 8.13 -1.00
CA VAL A 37 13.00 8.40 0.43
C VAL A 37 12.75 7.08 1.12
N ILE A 38 13.65 6.70 2.02
CA ILE A 38 13.57 5.44 2.75
C ILE A 38 13.54 5.74 4.24
N ASN A 39 12.47 5.33 4.93
CA ASN A 39 12.38 5.46 6.38
C ASN A 39 12.21 4.08 7.02
N ILE A 40 12.88 3.87 8.15
CA ILE A 40 12.63 2.72 9.02
C ILE A 40 11.59 3.17 10.04
N LEU A 41 10.44 2.49 10.07
CA LEU A 41 9.33 2.87 10.93
C LEU A 41 9.59 2.44 12.38
N SER A 42 9.17 3.30 13.30
CA SER A 42 9.03 2.99 14.72
C SER A 42 7.88 2.01 14.96
N GLN A 43 7.90 1.37 16.13
CA GLN A 43 6.84 0.44 16.53
C GLN A 43 5.45 1.11 16.56
N GLU A 44 5.37 2.37 16.99
CA GLU A 44 4.11 3.13 17.06
C GLU A 44 3.52 3.41 15.68
N GLU A 45 4.37 3.73 14.70
CA GLU A 45 3.96 3.95 13.30
C GLU A 45 3.46 2.64 12.67
N ILE A 46 4.15 1.51 12.93
CA ILE A 46 3.73 0.17 12.47
C ILE A 46 2.36 -0.19 13.04
N GLU A 47 2.16 0.00 14.35
CA GLU A 47 0.88 -0.26 15.02
C GLU A 47 -0.24 0.64 14.47
N THR A 48 0.07 1.89 14.14
CA THR A 48 -0.89 2.81 13.52
C THR A 48 -1.33 2.29 12.16
N ILE A 49 -0.38 1.90 11.30
CA ILE A 49 -0.67 1.31 9.98
C ILE A 49 -1.50 0.03 10.14
N GLN A 50 -1.12 -0.85 11.05
CA GLN A 50 -1.84 -2.11 11.32
C GLN A 50 -3.29 -1.88 11.74
N LYS A 51 -3.54 -0.91 12.64
CA LYS A 51 -4.90 -0.55 13.07
C LYS A 51 -5.75 -0.07 11.89
N VAL A 52 -5.20 0.75 11.02
CA VAL A 52 -5.90 1.25 9.83
C VAL A 52 -6.18 0.12 8.84
N VAL A 53 -5.21 -0.76 8.57
CA VAL A 53 -5.40 -1.95 7.71
C VAL A 53 -6.49 -2.86 8.28
N ALA A 54 -6.51 -3.09 9.59
CA ALA A 54 -7.52 -3.92 10.23
C ALA A 54 -8.93 -3.35 10.07
N GLN A 55 -9.08 -2.02 10.19
CA GLN A 55 -10.34 -1.34 9.94
C GLN A 55 -10.77 -1.44 8.47
N MET A 56 -9.83 -1.33 7.52
CA MET A 56 -10.13 -1.41 6.09
C MET A 56 -10.51 -2.83 5.63
N PHE A 57 -9.81 -3.86 6.13
CA PHE A 57 -9.98 -5.24 5.65
C PHE A 57 -10.80 -6.13 6.59
N MET A 58 -11.29 -5.58 7.70
CA MET A 58 -12.10 -6.28 8.72
C MET A 58 -11.52 -7.64 9.08
N GLN A 59 -10.19 -7.66 9.15
CA GLN A 59 -9.46 -8.76 9.74
C GLN A 59 -9.80 -8.71 11.23
N ASP A 60 -10.13 -9.86 11.82
CA ASP A 60 -10.04 -9.97 13.28
C ASP A 60 -8.67 -9.40 13.67
N THR A 61 -8.67 -8.46 14.61
CA THR A 61 -7.45 -7.76 15.03
C THR A 61 -6.40 -8.76 15.55
N GLU A 62 -6.84 -9.95 15.97
CA GLU A 62 -6.01 -11.08 16.38
C GLU A 62 -5.28 -11.81 15.22
N ARG A 63 -5.68 -11.58 13.96
CA ARG A 63 -5.07 -12.15 12.75
C ARG A 63 -4.19 -11.15 11.99
N ILE A 64 -4.03 -9.94 12.51
CA ILE A 64 -3.15 -8.93 11.94
C ILE A 64 -1.72 -9.50 11.92
N LEU A 65 -1.09 -9.40 10.75
CA LEU A 65 0.31 -9.75 10.57
C LEU A 65 1.15 -8.94 11.56
N VAL A 66 1.75 -9.63 12.54
CA VAL A 66 2.72 -9.01 13.45
C VAL A 66 4.02 -8.82 12.69
N TYR A 67 4.42 -7.56 12.51
CA TYR A 67 5.69 -7.19 11.90
C TYR A 67 6.71 -6.90 13.00
N ASP A 68 7.91 -7.47 12.88
CA ASP A 68 9.01 -7.19 13.81
C ASP A 68 9.77 -5.91 13.42
N GLY A 69 9.61 -5.47 12.17
CA GLY A 69 10.09 -4.19 11.65
C GLY A 69 9.41 -3.85 10.33
N MET A 70 9.51 -2.61 9.88
CA MET A 70 8.95 -2.17 8.60
C MET A 70 9.73 -0.98 8.07
N LEU A 71 9.89 -0.93 6.74
CA LEU A 71 10.41 0.22 6.04
C LEU A 71 9.35 0.81 5.12
N THR A 72 9.39 2.11 4.91
CA THR A 72 8.74 2.79 3.78
C THR A 72 9.80 3.11 2.73
N ILE A 73 9.45 2.89 1.46
CA ILE A 73 10.27 3.25 0.30
C ILE A 73 9.38 4.05 -0.64
N GLY A 74 9.62 5.36 -0.68
CA GLY A 74 8.90 6.30 -1.52
C GLY A 74 9.80 6.97 -2.55
N ALA A 75 9.17 7.55 -3.56
CA ALA A 75 9.84 8.27 -4.63
C ALA A 75 8.90 9.30 -5.27
N THR A 76 9.45 10.20 -6.09
CA THR A 76 8.66 11.07 -6.98
C THR A 76 8.67 10.48 -8.40
N LEU A 77 7.54 9.91 -8.81
CA LEU A 77 7.34 9.29 -10.12
C LEU A 77 6.60 10.18 -11.12
N THR A 78 5.90 11.20 -10.63
CA THR A 78 5.09 12.14 -11.42
C THR A 78 5.91 13.26 -12.06
N HIS A 79 7.23 13.11 -12.09
CA HIS A 79 8.16 13.99 -12.78
C HIS A 79 9.20 13.18 -13.54
N SER A 80 9.43 13.53 -14.80
CA SER A 80 10.48 12.97 -15.64
C SER A 80 11.55 14.01 -15.94
N ASP A 81 12.78 13.67 -15.57
CA ASP A 81 14.03 14.41 -15.82
C ASP A 81 14.93 13.71 -16.86
N THR A 82 14.46 12.61 -17.46
CA THR A 82 15.24 11.81 -18.41
C THR A 82 15.42 12.51 -19.76
N HIS A 83 14.47 13.38 -20.15
CA HIS A 83 14.45 14.06 -21.45
C HIS A 83 14.51 13.13 -22.67
N TRP A 84 14.06 11.88 -22.53
CA TRP A 84 14.10 10.90 -23.62
C TRP A 84 12.95 11.00 -24.61
N ASP A 85 11.83 11.64 -24.22
CA ASP A 85 10.62 11.77 -25.05
C ASP A 85 10.18 10.44 -25.69
N CYS A 86 10.34 9.35 -24.92
CA CYS A 86 10.21 7.98 -25.43
C CYS A 86 8.76 7.48 -25.63
N GLY A 87 7.76 8.23 -25.18
CA GLY A 87 6.35 7.81 -25.30
C GLY A 87 5.86 6.73 -24.34
N ALA A 88 6.74 6.11 -23.53
CA ALA A 88 6.37 4.95 -22.69
C ALA A 88 5.29 5.23 -21.63
N CYS A 89 5.14 6.48 -21.20
CA CYS A 89 4.11 6.93 -20.27
C CYS A 89 2.80 7.40 -20.95
N GLY A 90 2.71 7.30 -22.28
CA GLY A 90 1.56 7.74 -23.07
C GLY A 90 1.60 9.21 -23.52
N PHE A 91 2.62 9.98 -23.14
CA PHE A 91 2.83 11.37 -23.57
C PHE A 91 3.95 11.47 -24.61
N SER A 92 3.83 12.40 -25.56
CA SER A 92 4.81 12.53 -26.64
C SER A 92 6.16 13.08 -26.16
N THR A 93 6.14 13.92 -25.11
CA THR A 93 7.34 14.46 -24.49
C THR A 93 7.30 14.39 -22.97
N CYS A 94 8.45 14.35 -22.32
CA CYS A 94 8.59 14.45 -20.87
C CYS A 94 8.00 15.78 -20.34
N VAL A 95 8.07 16.85 -21.13
CA VAL A 95 7.48 18.15 -20.77
C VAL A 95 5.96 18.07 -20.69
N GLU A 96 5.30 17.35 -21.61
CA GLU A 96 3.86 17.14 -21.56
C GLU A 96 3.44 16.30 -20.36
N LEU A 97 4.15 15.21 -20.07
CA LEU A 97 3.94 14.41 -18.87
C LEU A 97 4.02 15.29 -17.61
N ASN A 98 5.10 16.06 -17.46
CA ASN A 98 5.32 16.90 -16.28
C ASN A 98 4.23 17.95 -16.10
N LYS A 99 3.73 18.53 -17.21
CA LYS A 99 2.59 19.47 -17.17
C LYS A 99 1.30 18.77 -16.75
N ALA A 100 1.01 17.59 -17.29
CA ALA A 100 -0.20 16.83 -16.96
C ALA A 100 -0.19 16.37 -15.50
N ALA A 101 0.93 15.83 -15.02
CA ALA A 101 1.15 15.47 -13.62
C ALA A 101 0.95 16.65 -12.67
N LYS A 102 1.51 17.82 -13.01
CA LYS A 102 1.30 19.03 -12.22
C LYS A 102 -0.17 19.46 -12.22
N ALA A 103 -0.84 19.45 -13.37
CA ALA A 103 -2.24 19.85 -13.46
C ALA A 103 -3.15 18.94 -12.62
N GLU A 104 -2.89 17.64 -12.59
CA GLU A 104 -3.66 16.70 -11.76
C GLU A 104 -3.43 16.95 -10.26
N ARG A 105 -2.17 17.18 -9.86
CA ARG A 105 -1.82 17.55 -8.47
C ARG A 105 -2.48 18.85 -8.04
N ASP A 106 -2.49 19.87 -8.91
CA ASP A 106 -3.13 21.16 -8.64
C ASP A 106 -4.67 21.02 -8.58
N ARG A 107 -5.25 20.10 -9.37
CA ARG A 107 -6.69 19.79 -9.37
C ARG A 107 -7.11 19.05 -8.10
N ASN A 108 -6.27 18.18 -7.57
CA ASN A 108 -6.56 17.38 -6.38
C ASN A 108 -5.41 17.41 -5.37
N PRO A 109 -5.15 18.55 -4.70
CA PRO A 109 -4.02 18.68 -3.76
C PRO A 109 -4.14 17.76 -2.54
N SER A 110 -5.38 17.41 -2.18
CA SER A 110 -5.75 16.48 -1.10
C SER A 110 -6.01 15.06 -1.60
N GLY A 111 -5.73 14.79 -2.89
CA GLY A 111 -5.97 13.52 -3.54
C GLY A 111 -5.07 12.40 -3.01
N PRO A 112 -5.32 11.14 -3.44
CA PRO A 112 -4.43 10.05 -3.12
C PRO A 112 -3.04 10.41 -3.64
N LYS A 113 -2.03 10.44 -2.76
CA LYS A 113 -0.69 10.87 -3.16
C LYS A 113 -0.10 10.02 -4.30
N SER A 114 -0.59 8.79 -4.49
CA SER A 114 -0.28 7.88 -5.61
C SER A 114 -0.98 8.22 -6.94
N SER A 115 -1.34 9.48 -7.18
CA SER A 115 -2.02 9.93 -8.40
C SER A 115 -1.04 10.07 -9.57
N GLY A 116 -1.44 9.59 -10.75
CA GLY A 116 -0.66 9.72 -11.98
C GLY A 116 -0.97 11.02 -12.74
N PRO A 117 -0.40 11.19 -13.96
CA PRO A 117 0.47 10.25 -14.67
C PRO A 117 1.91 10.19 -14.14
N SER A 118 2.54 9.03 -14.30
CA SER A 118 3.91 8.75 -13.82
C SER A 118 4.87 8.36 -14.95
N CYS A 119 6.14 8.70 -14.80
CA CYS A 119 7.18 8.27 -15.73
C CYS A 119 7.43 6.77 -15.60
N ASN A 120 7.24 6.02 -16.69
CA ASN A 120 7.41 4.55 -16.70
C ASN A 120 8.82 4.11 -16.27
N TRP A 121 9.86 4.90 -16.61
CA TRP A 121 11.24 4.59 -16.23
C TRP A 121 11.53 4.85 -14.76
N LYS A 122 10.94 5.89 -14.17
CA LYS A 122 11.04 6.14 -12.72
C LYS A 122 10.29 5.06 -11.94
N VAL A 123 9.11 4.63 -12.43
CA VAL A 123 8.37 3.49 -11.86
C VAL A 123 9.23 2.23 -11.90
N LEU A 124 9.90 1.95 -13.02
CA LEU A 124 10.80 0.80 -13.14
C LEU A 124 11.94 0.85 -12.11
N ASP A 125 12.62 1.99 -12.00
CA ASP A 125 13.75 2.15 -11.06
C ASP A 125 13.31 2.04 -9.58
N TRP A 126 12.12 2.53 -9.26
CA TRP A 126 11.54 2.39 -7.94
C TRP A 126 11.24 0.93 -7.61
N ASN A 127 10.65 0.18 -8.56
CA ASN A 127 10.42 -1.25 -8.38
C ASN A 127 11.72 -2.05 -8.25
N ILE A 128 12.77 -1.72 -9.02
CA ILE A 128 14.10 -2.32 -8.84
C ILE A 128 14.61 -2.14 -7.40
N SER A 129 14.35 -0.98 -6.80
CA SER A 129 14.73 -0.69 -5.40
C SER A 129 13.95 -1.53 -4.40
N LEU A 130 12.64 -1.72 -4.64
CA LEU A 130 11.77 -2.59 -3.83
C LEU A 130 12.23 -4.05 -3.91
N ASP A 131 12.56 -4.53 -5.12
CA ASP A 131 13.05 -5.89 -5.33
C ASP A 131 14.39 -6.14 -4.64
N TYR A 132 15.31 -5.17 -4.67
CA TYR A 132 16.58 -5.24 -3.95
C TYR A 132 16.38 -5.25 -2.43
N ALA A 133 15.43 -4.47 -1.92
CA ALA A 133 15.04 -4.50 -0.51
C ALA A 133 14.52 -5.89 -0.10
N ALA A 134 13.61 -6.45 -0.91
CA ALA A 134 13.01 -7.76 -0.67
C ALA A 134 14.04 -8.90 -0.75
N ALA A 135 14.94 -8.83 -1.73
CA ALA A 135 16.04 -9.78 -1.88
C ALA A 135 17.00 -9.74 -0.68
N MET A 136 17.35 -8.54 -0.20
CA MET A 136 18.21 -8.40 0.99
C MET A 136 17.52 -8.94 2.25
N ALA A 137 16.24 -8.63 2.46
CA ALA A 137 15.49 -9.19 3.59
C ALA A 137 15.48 -10.73 3.55
N SER A 138 15.28 -11.31 2.36
CA SER A 138 15.34 -12.76 2.17
C SER A 138 16.74 -13.35 2.44
N GLN A 139 17.82 -12.67 2.01
CA GLN A 139 19.20 -13.08 2.29
C GLN A 139 19.53 -13.04 3.79
N LEU A 140 18.91 -12.13 4.53
CA LEU A 140 18.98 -12.03 5.99
C LEU A 140 18.01 -13.00 6.70
N GLY A 141 17.37 -13.92 5.97
CA GLY A 141 16.46 -14.91 6.56
C GLY A 141 15.17 -14.31 7.13
N LEU A 142 14.84 -13.06 6.77
CA LEU A 142 13.60 -12.40 7.14
C LEU A 142 12.55 -12.67 6.07
N GLN A 143 11.32 -12.88 6.53
CA GLN A 143 10.18 -12.99 5.62
C GLN A 143 9.66 -11.59 5.33
N THR A 144 9.37 -11.33 4.05
CA THR A 144 8.85 -10.05 3.60
C THR A 144 7.94 -10.23 2.39
N ARG A 145 7.02 -9.30 2.22
CA ARG A 145 6.28 -9.07 0.99
C ARG A 145 6.05 -7.58 0.89
N VAL A 146 6.44 -7.01 -0.23
CA VAL A 146 6.20 -5.61 -0.58
C VAL A 146 4.69 -5.32 -0.53
N GLN A 147 4.26 -4.28 0.19
CA GLN A 147 2.84 -3.95 0.39
C GLN A 147 2.52 -2.48 0.12
N ASP A 148 1.64 -2.26 -0.86
CA ASP A 148 1.30 -0.91 -1.34
C ASP A 148 0.27 -0.20 -0.47
N ILE A 149 -0.72 -0.93 0.07
CA ILE A 149 -1.79 -0.33 0.90
C ILE A 149 -1.21 0.27 2.17
N GLN A 150 -0.33 -0.47 2.84
CA GLN A 150 0.40 -0.01 4.00
C GLN A 150 1.26 1.21 3.64
N GLY A 151 1.81 1.25 2.43
CA GLY A 151 2.54 2.41 1.89
C GLY A 151 1.65 3.63 1.70
N MET A 152 0.46 3.47 1.13
CA MET A 152 -0.53 4.54 1.00
C MET A 152 -0.96 5.09 2.37
N ILE A 153 -1.18 4.20 3.34
CA ILE A 153 -1.52 4.59 4.72
C ILE A 153 -0.34 5.38 5.33
N ALA A 154 0.89 4.85 5.24
CA ALA A 154 2.09 5.51 5.74
C ALA A 154 2.26 6.90 5.12
N LEU A 155 1.99 7.05 3.83
CA LEU A 155 2.10 8.29 3.07
C LEU A 155 1.06 9.34 3.51
N ASN A 156 -0.16 8.92 3.82
CA ASN A 156 -1.21 9.79 4.34
C ASN A 156 -1.00 10.20 5.79
N HIS A 157 -0.35 9.35 6.58
CA HIS A 157 0.06 9.67 7.95
C HIS A 157 1.39 10.45 8.04
N GLY A 158 2.07 10.67 6.91
CA GLY A 158 3.33 11.44 6.86
C GLY A 158 4.59 10.65 7.21
N PHE A 159 4.52 9.31 7.30
CA PHE A 159 5.64 8.42 7.64
C PHE A 159 6.59 8.14 6.45
N ALA A 160 6.26 8.65 5.26
CA ALA A 160 6.99 8.41 4.02
C ALA A 160 7.73 9.66 3.47
N GLY A 161 7.69 10.78 4.18
CA GLY A 161 8.23 12.06 3.70
C GLY A 161 7.41 12.70 2.58
N ASP A 162 8.04 13.62 1.84
CA ASP A 162 7.43 14.33 0.71
C ASP A 162 7.69 13.58 -0.60
N VAL A 163 6.84 12.60 -0.88
CA VAL A 163 6.88 11.74 -2.06
C VAL A 163 5.48 11.62 -2.66
N ASP A 164 5.37 11.22 -3.93
CA ASP A 164 4.07 10.92 -4.54
C ASP A 164 3.68 9.44 -4.35
N VAL A 165 4.63 8.52 -4.46
CA VAL A 165 4.37 7.11 -4.18
C VAL A 165 5.13 6.65 -2.95
N CYS A 166 4.55 5.68 -2.24
CA CYS A 166 5.22 4.96 -1.17
C CYS A 166 4.68 3.54 -1.08
N THR A 167 5.58 2.60 -0.84
CA THR A 167 5.29 1.20 -0.54
C THR A 167 6.05 0.78 0.70
N THR A 168 5.57 -0.26 1.39
CA THR A 168 6.24 -0.78 2.59
C THR A 168 6.93 -2.11 2.35
N VAL A 169 8.04 -2.32 3.06
CA VAL A 169 8.76 -3.58 3.16
C VAL A 169 8.70 -4.04 4.62
N PRO A 170 7.71 -4.85 5.01
CA PRO A 170 7.63 -5.43 6.35
C PRO A 170 8.73 -6.48 6.53
N LEU A 171 9.27 -6.57 7.74
CA LEU A 171 10.27 -7.54 8.15
C LEU A 171 9.69 -8.43 9.24
N ILE A 172 9.80 -9.75 9.04
CA ILE A 172 9.23 -10.75 9.93
C ILE A 172 10.29 -11.81 10.22
N ALA A 173 10.63 -11.99 11.50
CA ALA A 173 11.62 -12.96 11.96
C ALA A 173 10.99 -14.28 12.43
N GLU A 174 9.67 -14.45 12.25
CA GLU A 174 8.93 -15.66 12.62
C GLU A 174 9.29 -16.90 11.77
N LYS A 175 9.11 -18.09 12.34
CA LYS A 175 9.40 -19.38 11.68
C LYS A 175 8.36 -19.76 10.61
N ARG A 176 7.10 -19.36 10.79
CA ARG A 176 6.01 -19.66 9.85
C ARG A 176 5.71 -18.41 9.04
N ASN A 177 5.47 -18.54 7.75
CA ASN A 177 5.08 -17.41 6.93
C ASN A 177 3.66 -16.94 7.27
N PRO A 178 3.49 -15.78 7.94
CA PRO A 178 2.17 -15.30 8.28
C PRO A 178 1.48 -14.71 7.03
N LEU A 179 2.24 -14.31 6.00
CA LEU A 179 1.75 -13.72 4.75
C LEU A 179 1.01 -14.73 3.85
N PHE A 180 1.25 -16.03 4.04
CA PHE A 180 0.55 -17.13 3.33
C PHE A 180 -0.39 -17.92 4.24
N GLY A 181 -0.63 -17.43 5.47
CA GLY A 181 -1.42 -18.09 6.50
C GLY A 181 -2.87 -17.62 6.54
N GLY A 182 -3.62 -17.77 5.45
CA GLY A 182 -5.04 -17.46 5.45
C GLY A 182 -5.77 -18.21 4.36
N ARG A 183 -6.41 -19.33 4.71
CA ARG A 183 -7.61 -19.70 3.96
C ARG A 183 -8.56 -18.52 4.12
N PHE A 184 -8.98 -17.93 3.00
CA PHE A 184 -10.23 -17.19 2.94
C PHE A 184 -11.34 -18.20 3.28
N ASP A 185 -11.48 -18.57 4.55
CA ASP A 185 -12.57 -19.44 4.97
C ASP A 185 -13.86 -18.64 4.78
N ARG A 186 -14.65 -19.19 3.87
CA ARG A 186 -15.98 -18.80 3.39
C ARG A 186 -16.76 -17.95 4.40
N ALA A 187 -16.54 -16.64 4.38
CA ALA A 187 -17.50 -15.71 4.95
C ALA A 187 -18.84 -15.90 4.22
N THR A 188 -19.92 -15.97 4.98
CA THR A 188 -21.28 -16.03 4.42
C THR A 188 -21.59 -14.72 3.68
N LYS A 189 -22.55 -14.75 2.75
CA LYS A 189 -22.92 -13.56 1.97
C LYS A 189 -23.38 -12.40 2.87
N GLU A 190 -24.09 -12.69 3.96
CA GLU A 190 -24.49 -11.70 4.97
C GLU A 190 -23.29 -11.06 5.67
N GLU A 191 -22.31 -11.87 6.12
CA GLU A 191 -21.09 -11.34 6.76
C GLU A 191 -20.30 -10.45 5.81
N LEU A 192 -20.25 -10.79 4.51
CA LEU A 192 -19.60 -9.96 3.50
C LEU A 192 -20.32 -8.62 3.27
N LYS A 193 -21.65 -8.56 3.37
CA LYS A 193 -22.42 -7.30 3.26
C LYS A 193 -22.15 -6.37 4.45
N ILE A 194 -22.23 -6.90 5.67
CA ILE A 194 -21.95 -6.13 6.91
C ILE A 194 -20.53 -5.60 6.87
N ARG A 195 -19.60 -6.47 6.48
CA ARG A 195 -18.20 -6.13 6.26
C ARG A 195 -18.06 -4.98 5.27
N ARG A 196 -18.62 -5.11 4.07
CA ARG A 196 -18.58 -4.05 3.06
C ARG A 196 -18.96 -2.68 3.63
N THR A 197 -20.10 -2.57 4.31
CA THR A 197 -20.56 -1.30 4.89
C THR A 197 -19.56 -0.71 5.88
N GLN A 198 -18.98 -1.53 6.75
CA GLN A 198 -17.97 -1.09 7.72
C GLN A 198 -16.67 -0.63 7.06
N ALA A 199 -16.21 -1.33 6.02
CA ALA A 199 -15.05 -0.94 5.24
C ALA A 199 -15.30 0.38 4.50
N GLU A 200 -16.48 0.57 3.91
CA GLU A 200 -16.86 1.81 3.22
C GLU A 200 -16.89 3.01 4.20
N GLU A 201 -17.41 2.83 5.42
CA GLU A 201 -17.40 3.87 6.46
C GLU A 201 -16.00 4.19 6.97
N ALA A 202 -15.19 3.15 7.27
CA ALA A 202 -13.80 3.34 7.68
C ALA A 202 -13.01 4.06 6.60
N PHE A 203 -13.19 3.66 5.33
CA PHE A 203 -12.54 4.27 4.19
C PHE A 203 -12.97 5.74 4.02
N ARG A 204 -14.27 6.05 4.07
CA ARG A 204 -14.74 7.45 4.03
C ARG A 204 -14.17 8.31 5.15
N ARG A 205 -13.99 7.74 6.34
CA ARG A 205 -13.41 8.44 7.49
C ARG A 205 -11.91 8.70 7.33
N LEU A 206 -11.18 7.72 6.80
CA LEU A 206 -9.74 7.77 6.60
C LEU A 206 -9.35 8.61 5.38
N PHE A 207 -10.22 8.68 4.38
CA PHE A 207 -9.99 9.32 3.08
C PHE A 207 -11.13 10.28 2.71
N PRO A 208 -11.38 11.35 3.49
CA PRO A 208 -12.61 12.17 3.39
C PRO A 208 -12.72 13.05 2.14
N THR A 209 -11.64 13.21 1.36
CA THR A 209 -11.60 14.12 0.20
C THR A 209 -11.14 13.47 -1.11
N SER A 210 -10.87 12.17 -1.12
CA SER A 210 -10.04 11.57 -2.16
C SER A 210 -10.70 10.47 -3.01
N MET A 211 -12.04 10.42 -3.10
CA MET A 211 -12.67 9.38 -3.91
C MET A 211 -14.05 9.71 -4.46
N ASP A 212 -14.16 9.75 -5.79
CA ASP A 212 -15.40 9.42 -6.49
C ASP A 212 -15.74 7.95 -6.22
N LEU A 213 -17.04 7.62 -6.13
CA LEU A 213 -17.57 6.27 -5.83
C LEU A 213 -16.93 5.16 -6.69
N ASP A 214 -16.51 5.49 -7.92
CA ASP A 214 -15.90 4.56 -8.88
C ASP A 214 -14.57 3.93 -8.40
N MET A 215 -13.76 4.64 -7.61
CA MET A 215 -12.50 4.10 -7.09
C MET A 215 -12.71 3.13 -5.90
N LEU A 216 -13.79 3.31 -5.14
CA LEU A 216 -14.20 2.35 -4.10
C LEU A 216 -14.59 1.02 -4.75
N ASP A 217 -15.33 1.08 -5.85
CA ASP A 217 -15.78 -0.10 -6.59
C ASP A 217 -14.60 -0.84 -7.25
N VAL A 218 -13.58 -0.13 -7.74
CA VAL A 218 -12.32 -0.73 -8.21
C VAL A 218 -11.59 -1.42 -7.06
N PHE A 219 -11.49 -0.79 -5.89
CA PHE A 219 -10.80 -1.36 -4.72
C PHE A 219 -11.52 -2.63 -4.22
N VAL A 220 -12.84 -2.58 -4.07
CA VAL A 220 -13.70 -3.71 -3.68
C VAL A 220 -13.58 -4.86 -4.71
N SER A 221 -13.59 -4.54 -6.00
CA SER A 221 -13.40 -5.51 -7.09
C SER A 221 -12.04 -6.22 -7.05
N CYS A 222 -10.94 -5.47 -6.82
CA CYS A 222 -9.58 -6.01 -6.75
C CYS A 222 -9.35 -7.00 -5.61
N PHE A 223 -10.06 -6.86 -4.47
CA PHE A 223 -9.98 -7.81 -3.34
C PHE A 223 -10.90 -9.03 -3.46
N GLY A 224 -11.52 -9.24 -4.64
CA GLY A 224 -12.37 -10.41 -4.88
C GLY A 224 -13.76 -10.31 -4.24
N LEU A 225 -14.15 -9.14 -3.74
CA LEU A 225 -15.55 -8.82 -3.45
C LEU A 225 -16.21 -8.50 -4.80
N LYS A 226 -16.53 -9.53 -5.59
CA LYS A 226 -17.21 -9.34 -6.88
C LYS A 226 -18.51 -8.55 -6.67
N LEU A 227 -18.51 -7.28 -7.08
CA LEU A 227 -19.72 -6.51 -7.33
C LEU A 227 -20.44 -7.18 -8.50
N SER A 228 -21.55 -7.84 -8.20
CA SER A 228 -22.48 -8.30 -9.23
C SER A 228 -23.15 -7.08 -9.86
N PRO A 229 -23.32 -7.01 -11.20
CA PRO A 229 -23.99 -5.89 -11.88
C PRO A 229 -25.46 -5.65 -11.49
N ASN A 230 -26.07 -6.54 -10.69
CA ASN A 230 -27.47 -6.45 -10.28
C ASN A 230 -27.60 -6.00 -8.82
N LEU A 231 -27.18 -4.76 -8.53
CA LEU A 231 -27.39 -4.14 -7.22
C LEU A 231 -28.84 -3.66 -7.01
N SER A 232 -29.63 -3.52 -8.08
CA SER A 232 -31.05 -3.12 -8.03
C SER A 232 -32.02 -4.27 -7.68
N SER A 233 -31.57 -5.53 -7.71
CA SER A 233 -32.43 -6.70 -7.44
C SER A 233 -32.37 -7.24 -6.00
N LEU A 234 -31.59 -6.61 -5.13
CA LEU A 234 -31.36 -7.05 -3.74
C LEU A 234 -31.97 -6.14 -2.68
N ILE A 235 -32.78 -5.17 -3.11
CA ILE A 235 -33.68 -4.42 -2.24
C ILE A 235 -35.02 -5.15 -2.33
N GLU A 236 -35.25 -6.12 -1.43
CA GLU A 236 -36.63 -6.51 -1.15
C GLU A 236 -37.32 -5.29 -0.52
N PRO A 237 -38.50 -4.87 -1.02
CA PRO A 237 -39.23 -3.78 -0.41
C PRO A 237 -39.63 -4.17 1.02
N ASP A 238 -39.52 -3.18 1.90
CA ASP A 238 -39.92 -3.24 3.31
C ASP A 238 -41.31 -3.87 3.47
N PRO A 239 -41.44 -5.04 4.15
CA PRO A 239 -42.71 -5.72 4.31
C PRO A 239 -43.71 -4.96 5.22
N GLU A 240 -43.34 -3.81 5.78
CA GLU A 240 -44.23 -2.97 6.61
C GLU A 240 -44.74 -1.70 5.92
N ALA A 241 -44.40 -1.45 4.65
CA ALA A 241 -44.87 -0.26 3.92
C ALA A 241 -46.28 -0.38 3.27
N GLU A 242 -47.00 -1.48 3.47
CA GLU A 242 -48.41 -1.67 3.01
C GLU A 242 -49.41 -1.83 4.17
N LYS A 243 -49.27 -1.01 5.22
CA LYS A 243 -50.36 -0.75 6.17
C LYS A 243 -50.52 0.75 6.44
N GLU A 244 -51.00 1.46 5.42
CA GLU A 244 -52.00 2.53 5.53
C GLU A 244 -52.67 2.78 4.17
#